data_AF-A0A968D6V6-F1
#
_entry.id   AF-A0A968D6V6-F1
#
_cell.length_a   1.000
_cell.length_b   1.000
_cell.length_c   1.000
_cell.angle_alpha   90.00
_cell.angle_beta   90.00
_cell.angle_gamma   90.00
#
_symmetry.space_group_name_H-M   'P 1'
#
loop_
_entity.id
_entity.type
_entity.pdbx_description
1 polymer ?
#
loop_
_entity_poly.entity_id
_entity_poly.type
_entity_poly.pdbx_seq_one_letter_code
_entity_poly.pdbx_strand_id
1 'polypeptide(L)' 'ITDWSRRPVSIENGRGSRGTTAVGSQDITIKAGDMLIIPAGTPHKWDFAEEFTSYVVMRMDPEGVAPLLAVGDAEF' A
#
# COMPACT_ATOMS: atom_id res chain seq x y z
N ILE A 1 1.87 -10.09 13.09
CA ILE A 1 2.28 -11.31 12.36
C ILE A 1 3.33 -12.03 13.21
N THR A 2 3.19 -13.33 13.46
CA THR A 2 4.13 -14.07 14.34
C THR A 2 5.26 -14.77 13.60
N ASP A 3 5.07 -15.09 12.32
CA ASP A 3 6.02 -15.80 11.44
C ASP A 3 6.58 -14.88 10.34
N TRP A 4 6.90 -13.64 10.70
CA TRP A 4 7.30 -12.59 9.77
C TRP A 4 8.59 -12.93 9.00
N SER A 5 8.59 -12.72 7.69
CA SER A 5 9.82 -12.53 6.89
C SER A 5 9.73 -11.31 5.97
N ARG A 6 10.87 -10.67 5.69
CA ARG A 6 10.93 -9.56 4.71
C ARG A 6 10.85 -10.09 3.28
N ARG A 7 10.12 -9.36 2.43
CA ARG A 7 10.14 -9.53 0.97
C ARG A 7 11.10 -8.51 0.34
N PRO A 8 11.71 -8.85 -0.81
CA PRO A 8 12.46 -7.88 -1.60
C PRO A 8 11.55 -6.74 -2.07
N VAL A 9 12.15 -5.62 -2.44
CA VAL A 9 11.47 -4.50 -3.12
C VAL A 9 11.02 -4.98 -4.49
N SER A 10 9.81 -4.59 -4.92
CA SER A 10 9.33 -4.76 -6.29
C SER A 10 9.05 -3.41 -6.92
N ILE A 11 8.86 -3.35 -8.25
CA ILE A 11 8.56 -2.09 -8.97
C ILE A 11 7.37 -1.36 -8.33
N GLU A 12 6.35 -2.09 -7.90
CA GLU A 12 5.11 -1.52 -7.35
C GLU A 12 5.13 -1.37 -5.82
N ASN A 13 6.05 -2.03 -5.10
CA ASN A 13 6.03 -2.11 -3.65
C ASN A 13 7.42 -1.91 -3.04
N GLY A 14 7.49 -1.07 -2.00
CA GLY A 14 8.67 -0.98 -1.13
C GLY A 14 8.97 -2.30 -0.41
N ARG A 15 9.89 -2.26 0.57
CA ARG A 15 10.29 -3.46 1.33
C ARG A 15 9.09 -4.08 2.06
N GLY A 16 8.50 -5.11 1.48
CA GLY A 16 7.30 -5.75 2.00
C GLY A 16 7.56 -6.72 3.15
N SER A 17 6.47 -7.16 3.78
CA SER A 17 6.45 -8.24 4.77
C SER A 17 5.58 -9.40 4.29
N ARG A 18 5.87 -10.61 4.76
CA ARG A 18 4.97 -11.76 4.64
C ARG A 18 4.94 -12.56 5.93
N GLY A 19 3.85 -13.28 6.12
CA GLY A 19 3.63 -14.28 7.15
C GLY A 19 2.27 -14.94 6.93
N THR A 20 1.97 -15.95 7.72
CA THR A 20 0.74 -16.74 7.64
C THR A 20 -0.17 -16.53 8.84
N THR A 21 0.38 -16.04 9.97
CA THR A 21 -0.37 -15.86 11.21
C THR A 21 -0.39 -14.40 11.63
N ALA A 22 -1.58 -13.83 11.83
CA ALA A 22 -1.78 -12.51 12.42
C ALA A 22 -2.49 -12.63 13.77
N VAL A 23 -1.92 -12.03 14.81
CA VAL A 23 -2.48 -12.00 16.17
C VAL A 23 -2.84 -10.56 16.49
N GLY A 24 -4.08 -10.33 16.93
CA GLY A 24 -4.60 -8.99 17.23
C GLY A 24 -4.82 -8.12 15.98
N SER A 25 -4.88 -8.71 14.79
CA SER A 25 -5.29 -8.00 13.58
C SER A 25 -6.77 -7.62 13.65
N GLN A 26 -7.12 -6.57 12.92
CA GLN A 26 -8.50 -6.13 12.75
C GLN A 26 -8.86 -6.20 11.28
N ASP A 27 -10.08 -6.65 10.99
CA ASP A 27 -10.64 -6.57 9.65
C ASP A 27 -11.33 -5.22 9.49
N ILE A 28 -10.99 -4.52 8.41
CA ILE A 28 -11.53 -3.20 8.07
C ILE A 28 -12.19 -3.30 6.71
N THR A 29 -13.52 -3.12 6.67
CA THR A 29 -14.27 -3.00 5.41
C THR A 29 -14.13 -1.58 4.89
N ILE A 30 -13.68 -1.45 3.64
CA ILE A 30 -13.57 -0.16 2.93
C ILE A 30 -14.73 -0.07 1.93
N LYS A 31 -15.48 1.02 1.97
CA LYS A 31 -16.58 1.31 1.03
C LYS A 31 -16.23 2.48 0.11
N ALA A 32 -17.07 2.71 -0.90
CA ALA A 32 -16.91 3.85 -1.79
C ALA A 32 -16.88 5.18 -1.00
N GLY A 33 -15.83 5.96 -1.20
CA GLY A 33 -15.59 7.22 -0.51
C GLY A 33 -14.71 7.10 0.75
N ASP A 34 -14.48 5.89 1.27
CA ASP A 34 -13.58 5.69 2.42
C ASP A 34 -12.11 5.82 2.00
N MET A 35 -11.29 6.26 2.96
CA MET A 35 -9.83 6.28 2.83
C MET A 35 -9.21 5.53 4.00
N LEU A 36 -8.34 4.55 3.69
CA LEU A 36 -7.55 3.84 4.68
C LEU A 36 -6.08 4.29 4.58
N ILE A 37 -5.57 4.90 5.66
CA ILE A 37 -4.14 5.23 5.78
C ILE A 37 -3.45 4.09 6.52
N ILE A 38 -2.46 3.47 5.89
CA ILE A 38 -1.66 2.40 6.47
C ILE A 38 -0.27 2.96 6.82
N PRO A 39 0.06 3.11 8.11
CA PRO A 39 1.38 3.60 8.52
C PRO A 39 2.52 2.71 8.01
N ALA A 40 3.69 3.32 7.80
CA ALA A 40 4.88 2.60 7.37
C ALA A 40 5.22 1.45 8.33
N GLY A 41 5.48 0.26 7.78
CA GLY A 41 5.81 -0.93 8.56
C GLY A 41 4.62 -1.69 9.15
N THR A 42 3.39 -1.20 9.00
CA THR A 42 2.18 -1.93 9.43
C THR A 42 1.89 -3.10 8.48
N PRO A 43 1.90 -4.35 8.96
CA PRO A 43 1.52 -5.49 8.13
C PRO A 43 0.04 -5.45 7.83
N HIS A 44 -0.31 -5.64 6.57
CA HIS A 44 -1.68 -5.67 6.08
C HIS A 44 -1.79 -6.67 4.93
N LYS A 45 -3.00 -7.16 4.68
CA LYS A 45 -3.35 -7.94 3.50
C LYS A 45 -4.64 -7.38 2.91
N TRP A 46 -4.80 -7.56 1.61
CA TRP A 46 -6.08 -7.39 0.95
C TRP A 46 -6.80 -8.75 0.96
N ASP A 47 -8.09 -8.73 1.26
CA ASP A 47 -8.96 -9.88 1.09
C ASP A 47 -9.93 -9.63 -0.07
N PHE A 48 -10.56 -10.67 -0.57
CA PHE A 48 -11.48 -10.54 -1.69
C PHE A 48 -12.70 -9.70 -1.31
N ALA A 49 -13.09 -8.79 -2.19
CA ALA A 49 -14.36 -8.10 -2.11
C ALA A 49 -15.45 -8.97 -2.76
N GLU A 50 -16.66 -8.94 -2.20
CA GLU A 50 -17.84 -9.62 -2.78
C GLU A 50 -18.29 -8.97 -4.10
N GLU A 51 -17.95 -7.68 -4.28
CA GLU A 51 -18.31 -6.87 -5.43
C GLU A 51 -17.06 -6.32 -6.13
N PHE A 52 -17.17 -6.04 -7.43
CA PHE A 52 -16.10 -5.41 -8.19
C PHE A 52 -15.83 -4.00 -7.65
N THR A 53 -14.65 -3.80 -7.09
CA THR A 53 -14.27 -2.55 -6.42
C THR A 53 -13.07 -1.92 -7.14
N SER A 54 -13.24 -0.71 -7.65
CA SER A 54 -12.14 0.13 -8.13
C SER A 54 -11.57 0.95 -6.97
N TYR A 55 -10.26 0.95 -6.80
CA TYR A 55 -9.58 1.70 -5.75
C TYR A 55 -8.27 2.28 -6.26
N VAL A 56 -7.82 3.35 -5.62
CA VAL A 56 -6.51 3.97 -5.88
C VAL A 56 -5.60 3.65 -4.70
N VAL A 57 -4.42 3.12 -4.99
CA VAL A 57 -3.36 2.95 -3.99
C VAL A 57 -2.29 3.98 -4.24
N MET A 58 -2.06 4.85 -3.26
CA MET A 58 -0.93 5.76 -3.25
C MET A 58 0.15 5.22 -2.32
N ARG A 59 1.37 5.08 -2.84
CA ARG A 59 2.55 4.69 -2.06
C ARG A 59 3.57 5.81 -2.20
N MET A 60 3.91 6.42 -1.08
CA MET A 60 4.91 7.48 -1.05
C MET A 60 6.29 6.87 -0.85
N ASP A 61 7.19 7.12 -1.80
CA ASP A 61 8.62 6.81 -1.64
C ASP A 61 9.33 8.07 -1.10
N PRO A 62 9.79 8.07 0.16
CA PRO A 62 10.45 9.24 0.74
C PRO A 62 11.81 9.55 0.08
N GLU A 63 12.44 8.56 -0.57
CA GLU A 63 13.69 8.74 -1.31
C GLU A 63 13.42 9.04 -2.80
N GLY A 64 12.18 8.83 -3.24
CA GLY A 64 11.72 9.12 -4.59
C GLY A 64 11.54 10.60 -4.81
N VAL A 65 12.62 11.28 -5.18
CA VAL A 65 12.57 12.69 -5.59
C VAL A 65 12.12 12.75 -7.04
N ALA A 66 10.87 13.17 -7.27
CA ALA A 66 10.44 13.55 -8.61
C ALA A 66 11.29 14.75 -9.08
N PRO A 67 11.78 14.76 -10.32
CA PRO A 67 12.46 15.93 -10.85
C PRO A 67 11.52 17.13 -10.80
N LEU A 68 12.09 18.31 -10.50
CA LEU A 68 11.34 19.55 -10.60
C LEU A 68 10.98 19.76 -12.08
N LEU A 69 9.70 19.57 -12.42
CA LEU A 69 9.20 19.97 -13.73
C LEU A 69 9.17 21.51 -13.77
N ALA A 70 9.76 22.09 -14.81
CA ALA A 70 9.55 23.51 -15.05
C ALA A 70 8.06 23.72 -15.38
N VAL A 71 7.52 24.86 -14.92
CA VAL A 71 6.13 25.23 -15.22
C VAL A 71 5.99 25.34 -16.74
N GLY A 72 5.22 24.44 -17.36
CA GLY A 72 5.00 24.38 -18.80
C GLY A 72 5.45 23.08 -19.48
N ASP A 73 6.28 22.27 -18.83
CA ASP A 73 6.88 21.07 -19.44
C ASP A 73 6.16 19.76 -19.05
N ALA A 74 5.06 19.84 -18.30
CA ALA A 74 4.27 18.67 -17.95
C ALA A 74 3.41 18.23 -19.16
N GLU A 75 3.81 17.15 -19.82
CA GLU A 75 2.96 16.44 -20.77
C GLU A 75 2.06 15.45 -20.02
N PHE A 76 0.75 15.52 -20.27
CA PHE A 76 -0.28 14.64 -19.70
C PHE A 76 -0.73 13.60 -20.72
#